data_AF-A0A672NTF2-F1
#
_entry.id   AF-A0A672NTF2-F1
#
_cell.length_a   1.000
_cell.length_b   1.000
_cell.length_c   1.000
_cell.angle_alpha   90.00
_cell.angle_beta   90.00
_cell.angle_gamma   90.00
#
_symmetry.space_group_name_H-M   'P 1'
#
loop_
_entity.id
_entity.type
_entity.pdbx_description
1 polymer ?
#
loop_
_entity_poly.entity_id
_entity_poly.type
_entity_poly.pdbx_seq_one_letter_code
_entity_poly.pdbx_strand_id
1 'polypeptide(L)'
;LERPTFYRQELNKTIWEVPERYQNLSPVGSGAYGTVCSTLDTKSGLRVAVKKLSRPFQSIIHAKRTYRELQLLKHMKHENVRCLQLFYFTYMYNADPLLTGLYCIFST
;
A
#
# COMPACT_ATOMS: atom_id res chain seq x y z
N LEU A 1 21.16 1.53 -6.97
CA LEU A 1 19.86 1.42 -6.26
C LEU A 1 19.26 0.07 -6.63
N GLU A 2 19.44 -0.93 -5.78
CA GLU A 2 18.87 -2.26 -6.00
C GLU A 2 17.34 -2.18 -5.93
N ARG A 3 16.66 -2.76 -6.93
CA ARG A 3 15.21 -2.88 -6.90
C ARG A 3 14.85 -3.96 -5.88
N PRO A 4 13.93 -3.71 -4.94
CA PRO A 4 13.52 -4.74 -3.98
C PRO A 4 12.84 -5.89 -4.72
N THR A 5 13.06 -7.12 -4.25
CA THR A 5 12.31 -8.30 -4.68
C THR A 5 10.89 -8.24 -4.10
N PHE A 6 9.91 -8.64 -4.91
CA PHE A 6 8.50 -8.67 -4.53
C PHE A 6 8.00 -10.11 -4.53
N TYR A 7 7.12 -10.43 -3.57
CA TYR A 7 6.36 -11.67 -3.58
C TYR A 7 4.87 -11.38 -3.72
N ARG A 8 4.10 -12.41 -4.10
CA ARG A 8 2.66 -12.32 -4.28
C ARG A 8 1.93 -13.20 -3.28
N GLN A 9 0.83 -12.69 -2.75
CA GLN A 9 -0.05 -13.41 -1.85
C GLN A 9 -1.50 -13.02 -2.13
N GLU A 10 -2.39 -13.99 -2.23
CA GLU A 10 -3.83 -13.71 -2.30
C GLU A 10 -4.39 -13.53 -0.88
N LEU A 11 -5.03 -12.39 -0.64
CA LEU A 11 -5.70 -12.06 0.62
C LEU A 11 -7.06 -11.44 0.30
N ASN A 12 -8.13 -11.97 0.90
CA ASN A 12 -9.51 -11.51 0.68
C ASN A 12 -9.86 -11.37 -0.81
N LYS A 13 -9.55 -12.40 -1.62
CA LYS A 13 -9.79 -12.44 -3.08
C LYS A 13 -9.07 -11.35 -3.88
N THR A 14 -8.02 -10.76 -3.30
CA THR A 14 -7.20 -9.73 -3.93
C THR A 14 -5.75 -10.18 -3.92
N ILE A 15 -5.07 -10.11 -5.06
CA ILE A 15 -3.64 -10.40 -5.14
C ILE A 15 -2.86 -9.20 -4.59
N TRP A 16 -2.05 -9.41 -3.57
CA TRP A 16 -1.11 -8.43 -3.03
C TRP A 16 0.27 -8.73 -3.59
N GLU A 17 1.00 -7.68 -3.98
CA GLU A 17 2.37 -7.74 -4.45
C GLU A 17 3.18 -6.73 -3.64
N VAL A 18 3.98 -7.22 -2.70
CA VAL A 18 4.67 -6.40 -1.71
C VAL A 18 6.15 -6.81 -1.63
N PRO A 19 7.05 -5.88 -1.26
CA PRO A 19 8.46 -6.23 -1.06
C PRO A 19 8.63 -7.34 -0.02
N GLU A 20 9.62 -8.22 -0.20
CA GLU A 20 9.97 -9.29 0.77
C GLU A 20 10.33 -8.76 2.17
N ARG A 21 10.59 -7.46 2.29
CA ARG A 21 10.72 -6.74 3.57
C ARG A 21 9.47 -6.84 4.45
N TYR A 22 8.27 -6.89 3.86
CA TYR A 22 7.01 -6.87 4.59
C TYR A 22 6.44 -8.29 4.64
N GLN A 23 6.57 -8.94 5.80
CA GLN A 23 6.23 -10.35 5.98
C GLN A 23 4.96 -10.51 6.83
N ASN A 24 4.34 -11.69 6.73
CA ASN A 24 3.16 -12.06 7.53
C ASN A 24 1.99 -11.08 7.37
N LEU A 25 1.56 -10.82 6.12
CA LEU A 25 0.39 -9.97 5.88
C LEU A 25 -0.86 -10.58 6.53
N SER A 26 -1.51 -9.79 7.38
CA SER A 26 -2.74 -10.16 8.07
C SER A 26 -3.80 -9.08 7.78
N PRO A 27 -4.96 -9.43 7.19
CA PRO A 27 -6.01 -8.46 6.92
C PRO A 27 -6.52 -7.78 8.20
N VAL A 28 -6.61 -6.45 8.20
CA VAL A 28 -7.12 -5.66 9.33
C VAL A 28 -8.45 -4.99 9.00
N GLY A 29 -8.65 -4.59 7.74
CA GLY A 29 -9.91 -3.97 7.34
C GLY A 29 -9.98 -3.69 5.85
N SER A 30 -11.21 -3.48 5.38
CA SER A 30 -11.53 -3.10 4.01
C SER A 30 -12.48 -1.91 4.02
N GLY A 31 -12.28 -0.96 3.11
CA GLY A 31 -13.17 0.18 2.93
C GLY A 31 -13.25 0.64 1.49
N ALA A 32 -14.03 1.68 1.24
CA ALA A 32 -14.28 2.22 -0.11
C ALA A 32 -12.99 2.62 -0.87
N TYR A 33 -11.91 2.90 -0.13
CA TYR A 33 -10.65 3.40 -0.68
C TYR A 33 -9.52 2.37 -0.70
N GLY A 34 -9.81 1.11 -0.38
CA GLY A 34 -8.81 0.04 -0.40
C GLY A 34 -8.90 -0.91 0.78
N THR A 35 -7.94 -1.82 0.82
CA THR A 35 -7.79 -2.86 1.84
C THR A 35 -6.52 -2.62 2.64
N VAL A 36 -6.55 -2.94 3.92
CA VAL A 36 -5.45 -2.73 4.86
C VAL A 36 -5.03 -4.07 5.47
N CYS A 37 -3.73 -4.34 5.45
CA CYS A 37 -3.12 -5.45 6.16
C CYS A 37 -2.12 -4.95 7.20
N SER A 38 -2.03 -5.61 8.35
CA SER A 38 -0.87 -5.51 9.25
C SER A 38 0.22 -6.43 8.74
N THR A 39 1.48 -6.03 8.87
CA THR A 39 2.65 -6.81 8.45
C THR A 39 3.83 -6.48 9.36
N LEU A 40 4.79 -7.40 9.45
CA LEU A 40 6.06 -7.16 10.10
C LEU A 40 7.03 -6.57 9.08
N ASP A 41 7.55 -5.39 9.36
CA ASP A 41 8.70 -4.84 8.65
C ASP A 41 9.97 -5.51 9.17
N THR A 42 10.57 -6.39 8.38
CA THR A 42 11.77 -7.16 8.78
C THR A 42 13.02 -6.30 8.94
N LYS A 43 13.06 -5.08 8.39
CA LYS A 43 14.20 -4.16 8.58
C LYS A 43 14.14 -3.43 9.91
N SER A 44 12.96 -3.03 10.37
CA SER A 44 12.80 -2.30 11.63
C SER A 44 12.39 -3.19 12.80
N GLY A 45 11.87 -4.39 12.53
CA GLY A 45 11.27 -5.27 13.53
C GLY A 45 9.90 -4.79 14.03
N LEU A 46 9.36 -3.72 13.45
CA LEU A 46 8.10 -3.13 13.89
C LEU A 46 6.92 -3.64 13.07
N ARG A 47 5.74 -3.64 13.70
CA ARG A 47 4.48 -3.81 12.96
C ARG A 47 4.16 -2.53 12.21
N VAL A 48 3.74 -2.68 10.98
CA VAL A 48 3.28 -1.59 10.12
C VAL A 48 1.95 -1.99 9.49
N ALA A 49 1.17 -1.00 9.06
CA ALA A 49 -0.02 -1.21 8.25
C ALA A 49 0.28 -0.90 6.79
N VAL A 50 -0.06 -1.81 5.88
CA VAL A 50 0.04 -1.60 4.43
C VAL A 50 -1.37 -1.51 3.86
N LYS A 51 -1.68 -0.39 3.21
CA LYS A 51 -2.95 -0.16 2.51
C LYS A 51 -2.73 -0.32 1.01
N LYS A 52 -3.46 -1.25 0.40
CA LYS A 52 -3.59 -1.37 -1.05
C LYS A 52 -4.77 -0.52 -1.51
N LEU A 53 -4.52 0.49 -2.34
CA LEU A 53 -5.56 1.37 -2.87
C LEU A 53 -6.33 0.65 -3.99
N SER A 54 -7.66 0.74 -3.93
CA SER A 54 -8.53 0.14 -4.95
C SER A 54 -8.64 1.05 -6.15
N ARG A 55 -8.19 0.58 -7.32
CA ARG A 55 -8.35 1.23 -8.64
C ARG A 55 -8.07 2.75 -8.63
N PRO A 56 -6.91 3.20 -8.09
CA PRO A 56 -6.64 4.62 -7.83
C PRO A 56 -6.68 5.51 -9.07
N PHE A 57 -6.51 4.94 -10.27
CA PHE A 57 -6.45 5.66 -11.54
C PHE A 57 -7.60 5.34 -12.50
N GLN A 58 -8.67 4.68 -12.04
CA GLN A 58 -9.80 4.30 -12.90
C GLN A 58 -10.52 5.50 -13.52
N SER A 59 -10.50 6.67 -12.87
CA SER A 59 -11.06 7.91 -13.41
C SER A 59 -10.25 9.11 -12.93
N ILE A 60 -10.43 10.26 -13.59
CA ILE A 60 -9.84 11.54 -13.16
C ILE A 60 -10.25 11.88 -11.73
N ILE A 61 -11.48 11.56 -11.33
CA ILE A 61 -11.98 11.79 -9.97
C ILE A 61 -11.23 10.90 -8.97
N HIS A 62 -11.05 9.61 -9.26
CA HIS A 62 -10.29 8.69 -8.41
C HIS A 62 -8.81 9.08 -8.31
N ALA A 63 -8.20 9.49 -9.42
CA ALA A 63 -6.82 9.94 -9.45
C ALA A 63 -6.62 11.21 -8.61
N LYS A 64 -7.50 12.21 -8.77
CA LYS A 64 -7.47 13.44 -7.95
C LYS A 64 -7.67 13.14 -6.47
N ARG A 65 -8.59 12.24 -6.12
CA ARG A 65 -8.83 11.82 -4.73
C ARG A 65 -7.60 11.12 -4.14
N THR A 66 -7.02 10.17 -4.87
CA THR A 66 -5.79 9.47 -4.47
C THR A 66 -4.64 10.46 -4.25
N TYR A 67 -4.46 11.40 -5.18
CA TYR A 67 -3.42 12.43 -5.05
C TYR A 67 -3.63 13.30 -3.81
N ARG A 68 -4.86 13.77 -3.55
CA ARG A 68 -5.18 14.56 -2.35
C ARG A 68 -4.89 13.78 -1.07
N GLU A 69 -5.27 12.51 -1.00
CA GLU A 69 -4.99 11.66 0.17
C GLU A 69 -3.48 11.50 0.39
N LEU A 70 -2.71 11.23 -0.66
CA LEU A 70 -1.26 11.13 -0.58
C LEU A 70 -0.60 12.45 -0.15
N GLN A 71 -1.05 13.58 -0.69
CA GLN A 71 -0.52 14.88 -0.30
C GLN A 71 -0.84 15.20 1.16
N LEU A 72 -2.07 14.96 1.62
CA LEU A 72 -2.42 15.13 3.02
C LEU A 72 -1.53 14.26 3.91
N LEU A 73 -1.45 12.97 3.64
CA LEU A 73 -0.64 12.02 4.43
C LEU A 73 0.85 12.36 4.44
N LYS A 74 1.38 12.96 3.39
CA LYS A 74 2.78 13.42 3.32
C LYS A 74 3.05 14.63 4.23
N HIS A 75 2.06 15.51 4.41
CA HIS A 75 2.20 16.75 5.18
C HIS A 75 1.74 16.61 6.64
N MET A 76 0.95 15.59 6.96
CA MET A 76 0.55 15.30 8.34
C MET A 76 1.74 14.69 9.10
N LYS A 77 2.33 15.46 10.02
CA LYS A 77 3.35 14.99 10.97
C LYS A 77 2.88 15.28 12.38
N HIS A 78 2.16 14.34 12.97
CA HIS A 78 1.65 14.45 14.32
C HIS A 78 1.64 13.07 14.96
N GLU A 79 1.99 12.96 16.25
CA GLU A 79 2.08 11.68 16.97
C GLU A 79 0.78 10.86 16.88
N ASN A 80 -0.36 11.54 16.97
CA ASN A 80 -1.69 10.91 16.85
C ASN A 80 -2.17 10.66 15.41
N VAL A 81 -1.39 11.02 14.38
CA VAL A 81 -1.77 10.83 12.97
C VAL A 81 -0.74 9.96 12.29
N ARG A 82 -1.13 8.70 12.00
CA ARG A 82 -0.29 7.71 11.32
C ARG A 82 0.29 8.27 10.02
N CYS A 83 1.60 8.52 10.02
CA CYS A 83 2.32 9.10 8.89
C CYS A 83 2.57 8.06 7.78
N LEU A 84 2.52 8.50 6.53
CA LEU A 84 2.96 7.70 5.39
C LEU A 84 4.50 7.59 5.43
N GLN A 85 5.01 6.39 5.67
CA GLN A 85 6.46 6.15 5.68
C GLN A 85 7.00 5.92 4.27
N LEU A 86 6.29 5.12 3.47
CA LEU A 86 6.74 4.69 2.16
C LEU A 86 5.56 4.48 1.23
N PHE A 87 5.84 4.73 -0.04
CA PHE A 87 4.94 4.50 -1.15
C PHE A 87 5.68 3.71 -2.21
N TYR A 88 5.06 2.65 -2.71
CA TYR A 88 5.59 1.93 -3.85
C TYR A 88 4.47 1.59 -4.83
N PHE A 89 4.87 1.59 -6.08
CA PHE A 89 4.02 1.29 -7.22
C PHE A 89 4.55 0.01 -7.84
N THR A 90 3.72 -1.02 -7.95
CA THR A 90 4.10 -2.22 -8.71
C THR A 90 3.59 -2.08 -10.13
N TYR A 91 4.51 -2.02 -11.10
CA TYR A 91 4.18 -2.08 -12.53
C TYR A 91 4.19 -3.56 -12.94
N MET A 92 3.02 -4.08 -13.32
CA MET A 92 2.99 -5.38 -13.98
C MET A 92 3.41 -5.22 -15.44
N TYR A 93 4.46 -5.93 -15.84
CA TYR A 93 5.04 -5.93 -17.20
C TYR A 93 4.10 -6.47 -18.29
N ASN A 94 2.92 -6.99 -17.92
CA ASN A 94 1.99 -7.68 -18.83
C ASN A 94 0.61 -7.00 -18.97
N ALA A 95 0.55 -5.67 -18.83
CA ALA A 95 -0.58 -4.87 -19.31
C ALA A 95 -1.98 -5.18 -18.71
N ASP A 96 -2.06 -5.76 -17.49
CA ASP A 96 -3.32 -5.77 -16.74
C ASP A 96 -3.39 -4.54 -15.82
N PRO A 97 -4.14 -3.49 -16.19
CA PRO A 97 -4.29 -2.30 -15.35
C PRO A 97 -4.98 -2.58 -14.01
N LEU A 98 -5.62 -3.75 -13.83
CA LEU A 98 -6.25 -4.16 -12.56
C LEU A 98 -5.25 -4.74 -11.54
N LEU A 99 -4.08 -5.19 -11.99
CA LEU A 99 -3.05 -5.78 -11.13
C LEU A 99 -1.95 -4.80 -10.70
N THR A 100 -1.94 -3.60 -11.29
CA THR A 100 -1.11 -2.49 -10.84
C THR A 100 -1.52 -2.08 -9.42
N GLY A 101 -0.68 -2.42 -8.43
CA GLY A 101 -0.96 -2.17 -7.02
C GLY A 101 -0.31 -0.87 -6.54
N LEU A 102 -1.13 0.01 -5.95
CA LEU A 102 -0.63 1.19 -5.26
C LEU A 102 -0.70 0.98 -3.75
N TYR A 103 0.45 1.01 -3.10
CA TYR A 103 0.57 0.66 -1.69
C TYR A 103 1.11 1.82 -0.86
N CYS A 104 0.47 2.03 0.28
CA CYS A 104 0.87 3.00 1.30
C CYS A 104 1.23 2.27 2.58
N ILE A 105 2.37 2.62 3.20
CA ILE A 105 2.83 2.01 4.45
C ILE A 105 2.74 3.03 5.58
N PHE A 106 2.11 2.63 6.68
CA PHE A 106 1.88 3.43 7.87
C PHE A 106 2.56 2.77 9.07
N SER A 107 3.27 3.55 9.89
CA SER A 107 3.63 3.10 11.23
C SER A 107 2.37 2.93 12.07
N THR A 108 2.32 1.86 12.87
CA THR A 108 1.30 1.70 13.92
C THR A 108 1.62 2.57 15.11
#